data_AF-K2QAE2-F1
#
_entry.id   AF-K2QAE2-F1
#
_cell.length_a   1.000
_cell.length_b   1.000
_cell.length_c   1.000
_cell.angle_alpha   90.00
_cell.angle_beta   90.00
_cell.angle_gamma   90.00
#
_symmetry.space_group_name_H-M   'P 1'
#
loop_
_entity.id
_entity.type
_entity.pdbx_description
1 polymer ?
#
loop_
_entity_poly.entity_id
_entity_poly.type
_entity_poly.pdbx_seq_one_letter_code
_entity_poly.pdbx_strand_id
1 'polypeptide(L)'
;MNDIKILFSKLGIASSPLKLIKLVKQADHLLKKHQNNYPNDKKSDDLYLKVDETLYILQKKKFAKTENLPQKANFMIVTEDAIANSLAILGEARDKDINCLLKALKRNKKIETCQKIMDEIAEDFSTNLTINHFIKIVGSKLF
;
A
#
# COMPACT_ATOMS: atom_id res chain seq x y z
N MET A 1 -2.81 -18.15 -0.06
CA MET A 1 -4.25 -17.99 0.31
C MET A 1 -4.44 -17.80 1.82
N ASN A 2 -3.67 -18.48 2.68
CA ASN A 2 -3.76 -18.31 4.13
C ASN A 2 -3.29 -16.92 4.59
N ASP A 3 -2.14 -16.44 4.09
CA ASP A 3 -1.59 -15.12 4.47
C ASP A 3 -2.50 -13.96 4.10
N ILE A 4 -3.22 -14.12 2.99
CA ILE A 4 -4.22 -13.17 2.50
C ILE A 4 -5.40 -13.09 3.48
N LYS A 5 -5.97 -14.24 3.85
CA LYS A 5 -7.06 -14.31 4.83
C LYS A 5 -6.63 -13.73 6.18
N ILE A 6 -5.40 -14.01 6.61
CA ILE A 6 -4.81 -13.47 7.86
C ILE A 6 -4.64 -11.95 7.77
N LEU A 7 -4.21 -11.41 6.63
CA LEU A 7 -4.07 -9.96 6.45
C LEU A 7 -5.44 -9.26 6.54
N PHE A 8 -6.46 -9.81 5.89
CA PHE A 8 -7.80 -9.21 5.88
C PHE A 8 -8.54 -9.36 7.22
N SER A 9 -8.31 -10.45 7.95
CA SER A 9 -8.83 -10.57 9.32
C SER A 9 -8.18 -9.55 10.26
N LYS A 10 -6.86 -9.31 10.13
CA LYS A 10 -6.13 -8.26 10.85
C LYS A 10 -6.64 -6.85 10.53
N LEU A 11 -7.13 -6.61 9.31
CA LEU A 11 -7.78 -5.36 8.89
C LEU A 11 -9.23 -5.21 9.40
N GLY A 12 -9.82 -6.26 10.00
CA GLY A 12 -11.20 -6.22 10.50
C GLY A 12 -12.27 -6.09 9.41
N ILE A 13 -11.92 -6.43 8.16
CA ILE A 13 -12.83 -6.35 7.01
C ILE A 13 -13.79 -7.55 7.05
N ALA A 14 -14.93 -7.36 7.72
CA ALA A 14 -16.02 -8.35 7.76
C ALA A 14 -16.74 -8.36 6.40
N SER A 15 -16.38 -9.30 5.55
CA SER A 15 -16.86 -9.36 4.17
C SER A 15 -16.92 -10.78 3.65
N SER A 16 -17.73 -11.02 2.62
CA SER A 16 -17.81 -12.35 2.02
C SER A 16 -16.47 -12.74 1.40
N PRO A 17 -16.07 -14.03 1.48
CA PRO A 17 -14.81 -14.52 0.90
C PRO A 17 -14.61 -14.14 -0.57
N LEU A 18 -15.70 -14.07 -1.35
CA LEU A 18 -15.67 -13.68 -2.76
C LEU A 18 -15.23 -12.21 -2.96
N LYS A 19 -15.72 -11.28 -2.13
CA LYS A 19 -15.33 -9.87 -2.20
C LYS A 19 -13.85 -9.69 -1.84
N LEU A 20 -13.34 -10.45 -0.87
CA LEU A 20 -11.92 -10.46 -0.53
C LEU A 20 -11.04 -10.96 -1.68
N ILE A 21 -11.43 -12.06 -2.33
CA ILE A 21 -10.71 -12.58 -3.50
C ILE A 21 -10.68 -11.54 -4.61
N LYS A 22 -11.79 -10.83 -4.86
CA LYS A 22 -11.85 -9.77 -5.85
C LYS A 22 -10.87 -8.63 -5.53
N LEU A 23 -10.83 -8.19 -4.27
CA LEU A 23 -9.92 -7.15 -3.81
C LEU A 23 -8.44 -7.55 -3.99
N VAL A 24 -8.10 -8.80 -3.67
CA VAL A 24 -6.74 -9.34 -3.86
C VAL A 24 -6.36 -9.40 -5.32
N LYS A 25 -7.27 -9.85 -6.20
CA LYS A 25 -7.03 -9.89 -7.64
C LYS A 25 -6.82 -8.48 -8.21
N GLN A 26 -7.57 -7.49 -7.72
CA GLN A 26 -7.40 -6.09 -8.11
C GLN A 26 -6.04 -5.56 -7.66
N ALA A 27 -5.62 -5.84 -6.43
CA ALA A 27 -4.29 -5.48 -5.93
C ALA A 27 -3.17 -6.16 -6.74
N ASP A 28 -3.28 -7.46 -7.02
CA ASP A 28 -2.31 -8.20 -7.84
C ASP A 28 -2.23 -7.65 -9.26
N HIS A 29 -3.37 -7.33 -9.87
CA HIS A 29 -3.42 -6.70 -11.18
C HIS A 29 -2.76 -5.32 -11.17
N LEU A 30 -3.04 -4.49 -10.16
CA LEU A 30 -2.42 -3.18 -9.99
C LEU A 30 -0.90 -3.30 -9.91
N LEU A 31 -0.39 -4.15 -9.00
CA LEU A 31 1.05 -4.37 -8.84
C LEU A 31 1.70 -4.86 -10.13
N LYS A 32 1.09 -5.80 -10.85
CA LYS A 32 1.63 -6.36 -12.11
C LYS A 32 1.63 -5.35 -13.26
N LYS A 33 0.59 -4.53 -13.38
CA LYS A 33 0.47 -3.53 -14.45
C LYS A 33 1.45 -2.38 -14.25
N HIS A 34 1.74 -2.04 -13.01
CA HIS A 34 2.54 -0.87 -12.64
C HIS A 34 3.92 -1.24 -12.09
N GLN A 35 4.63 -2.13 -12.78
CA GLN A 35 5.98 -2.52 -12.38
C GLN A 35 6.99 -1.41 -12.69
N ASN A 36 7.89 -1.12 -11.75
CA ASN A 36 9.07 -0.30 -11.99
C ASN A 36 10.35 -1.16 -12.01
N ASN A 37 11.41 -0.61 -12.60
CA ASN A 37 12.67 -1.31 -12.81
C ASN A 37 13.66 -1.15 -11.65
N TYR A 38 13.22 -0.66 -10.48
CA TYR A 38 14.11 -0.50 -9.34
C TYR A 38 14.57 -1.87 -8.85
N PRO A 39 15.88 -2.09 -8.57
CA PRO A 39 16.35 -3.39 -8.13
C PRO A 39 15.65 -3.85 -6.83
N ASN A 40 14.95 -4.98 -6.89
CA ASN A 40 14.23 -5.52 -5.73
C ASN A 40 15.18 -6.25 -4.75
N ASP A 41 15.04 -5.96 -3.46
CA ASP A 41 15.69 -6.74 -2.40
C ASP A 41 14.75 -7.82 -1.86
N LYS A 42 14.91 -9.04 -2.37
CA LYS A 42 14.06 -10.17 -1.98
C LYS A 42 14.33 -10.72 -0.57
N LYS A 43 15.42 -10.30 0.07
CA LYS A 43 15.83 -10.80 1.39
C LYS A 43 15.39 -9.87 2.51
N SER A 44 15.25 -8.58 2.23
CA SER A 44 14.77 -7.58 3.18
C SER A 44 13.24 -7.48 3.17
N ASP A 45 12.68 -7.19 4.35
CA ASP A 45 11.28 -6.79 4.51
C ASP A 45 11.15 -5.25 4.61
N ASP A 46 12.22 -4.49 4.38
CA ASP A 46 12.19 -3.03 4.33
C ASP A 46 11.47 -2.54 3.09
N LEU A 47 10.46 -1.71 3.33
CA LEU A 47 9.63 -1.09 2.31
C LEU A 47 9.86 0.40 2.30
N TYR A 48 10.29 0.88 1.14
CA TYR A 48 10.50 2.27 0.84
C TYR A 48 9.35 2.79 -0.02
N LEU A 49 8.95 4.02 0.25
CA LEU A 49 7.90 4.71 -0.47
C LEU A 49 8.42 6.08 -0.88
N LYS A 50 8.41 6.39 -2.17
CA LYS A 50 8.62 7.74 -2.68
C LYS A 50 7.26 8.38 -2.95
N VAL A 51 7.02 9.52 -2.35
CA VAL A 51 5.86 10.39 -2.60
C VAL A 51 6.41 11.66 -3.20
N ASP A 52 6.24 11.83 -4.51
CA ASP A 52 6.93 12.86 -5.30
C ASP A 52 8.40 12.98 -4.88
N GLU A 53 8.87 14.13 -4.38
CA GLU A 53 10.28 14.31 -4.00
C GLU A 53 10.65 13.74 -2.61
N THR A 54 9.68 13.31 -1.82
CA THR A 54 9.94 12.85 -0.44
C THR A 54 10.04 11.32 -0.37
N LEU A 55 11.14 10.85 0.20
CA LEU A 55 11.37 9.43 0.45
C LEU A 55 11.02 9.05 1.90
N TYR A 56 10.37 7.89 2.03
CA TYR A 56 9.95 7.31 3.30
C TYR A 56 10.37 5.84 3.41
N ILE A 57 10.52 5.38 4.65
CA ILE A 57 10.69 3.96 5.00
C ILE A 57 9.62 3.53 6.01
N LEU A 58 9.06 2.34 5.81
CA LEU A 58 8.08 1.75 6.71
C LEU A 58 8.77 1.20 7.97
N GLN A 59 8.57 1.89 9.09
CA GLN A 59 9.13 1.52 10.40
C GLN A 59 8.05 1.66 11.49
N LYS A 60 7.98 0.71 12.43
CA LYS A 60 7.06 0.77 13.58
C LYS A 60 5.61 1.12 13.18
N LYS A 61 5.08 0.47 12.13
CA LYS A 61 3.72 0.65 11.61
C LYS A 61 3.41 2.04 11.01
N LYS A 62 4.43 2.86 10.70
CA LYS A 62 4.30 4.18 10.07
C LYS A 62 5.40 4.44 9.03
N PHE A 63 5.18 5.36 8.12
CA PHE A 63 6.20 5.86 7.21
C PHE A 63 6.98 6.99 7.87
N ALA A 64 8.29 6.80 8.01
CA ALA A 64 9.23 7.80 8.50
C ALA A 64 10.05 8.34 7.32
N LYS A 65 10.28 9.65 7.28
CA LYS A 65 11.14 10.27 6.26
C LYS A 65 12.55 9.70 6.33
N THR A 66 13.17 9.48 5.18
CA THR A 66 14.56 9.02 5.05
C THR A 66 15.18 9.65 3.81
N GLU A 67 16.48 9.89 3.83
CA GLU A 67 17.22 10.45 2.68
C GLU A 67 17.86 9.34 1.85
N ASN A 68 18.06 8.16 2.43
CA ASN A 68 18.80 7.07 1.81
C ASN A 68 17.85 6.04 1.20
N LEU A 69 17.94 5.85 -0.12
CA LEU A 69 17.40 4.70 -0.84
C LEU A 69 18.55 3.73 -1.19
N PRO A 70 18.59 2.52 -0.61
CA PRO A 70 19.63 1.54 -0.91
C PRO A 70 19.57 1.07 -2.36
N GLN A 71 20.72 0.68 -2.95
CA GLN A 71 20.81 0.20 -4.34
C GLN A 71 19.84 -0.94 -4.71
N LYS A 72 19.39 -1.71 -3.72
CA LYS A 72 18.31 -2.69 -3.84
C LYS A 72 17.30 -2.45 -2.72
N ALA A 73 16.03 -2.32 -3.06
CA ALA A 73 14.97 -2.03 -2.09
C ALA A 73 13.63 -2.58 -2.55
N ASN A 74 12.74 -2.92 -1.61
CA ASN A 74 11.32 -3.04 -1.94
C ASN A 74 10.75 -1.63 -2.02
N PHE A 75 10.31 -1.23 -3.22
CA PHE A 75 10.08 0.17 -3.51
C PHE A 75 8.71 0.41 -4.13
N MET A 76 8.03 1.43 -3.64
CA MET A 76 6.78 1.95 -4.17
C MET A 76 6.93 3.44 -4.47
N ILE A 77 6.26 3.89 -5.52
CA ILE A 77 6.19 5.29 -5.91
C ILE A 77 4.71 5.65 -6.03
N VAL A 78 4.34 6.81 -5.51
CA VAL A 78 3.02 7.44 -5.63
C VAL A 78 3.20 8.97 -5.72
N THR A 79 2.19 9.68 -6.19
CA THR A 79 2.14 11.15 -6.19
C THR A 79 1.49 11.68 -4.91
N GLU A 80 1.74 12.94 -4.56
CA GLU A 80 1.00 13.65 -3.50
C GLU A 80 -0.49 13.76 -3.85
N ASP A 81 -0.82 13.98 -5.14
CA ASP A 81 -2.21 14.07 -5.62
C ASP A 81 -2.97 12.76 -5.39
N ALA A 82 -2.36 11.60 -5.68
CA ALA A 82 -2.97 10.30 -5.43
C ALA A 82 -3.26 10.09 -3.94
N ILE A 83 -2.39 10.58 -3.04
CA ILE A 83 -2.62 10.54 -1.59
C ILE A 83 -3.76 11.46 -1.19
N ALA A 84 -3.76 12.70 -1.69
CA ALA A 84 -4.79 13.70 -1.40
C ALA A 84 -6.18 13.22 -1.85
N ASN A 85 -6.29 12.66 -3.05
CA ASN A 85 -7.55 12.12 -3.55
C ASN A 85 -7.99 10.88 -2.76
N SER A 86 -7.06 10.00 -2.39
CA SER A 86 -7.33 8.85 -1.53
C SER A 86 -7.86 9.25 -0.15
N LEU A 87 -7.31 10.32 0.44
CA LEU A 87 -7.80 10.91 1.69
C LEU A 87 -9.22 11.47 1.53
N ALA A 88 -9.50 12.14 0.42
CA ALA A 88 -10.85 12.67 0.13
C ALA A 88 -11.90 11.54 0.03
N ILE A 89 -11.56 10.41 -0.59
CA ILE A 89 -12.41 9.21 -0.64
C ILE A 89 -12.74 8.68 0.78
N LEU A 90 -11.83 8.89 1.73
CA LEU A 90 -11.99 8.50 3.14
C LEU A 90 -12.68 9.57 4.01
N GLY A 91 -13.05 10.71 3.43
CA GLY A 91 -13.63 11.85 4.16
C GLY A 91 -12.61 12.60 5.03
N GLU A 92 -11.32 12.45 4.73
CA GLU A 92 -10.22 13.16 5.40
C GLU A 92 -9.81 14.42 4.60
N ALA A 93 -9.16 15.36 5.27
CA ALA A 93 -8.61 16.55 4.60
C ALA A 93 -7.46 16.17 3.65
N ARG A 94 -7.40 16.86 2.51
CA ARG A 94 -6.48 16.58 1.39
C ARG A 94 -5.01 16.94 1.67
N ASP A 95 -4.76 17.84 2.60
CA ASP A 95 -3.45 18.37 2.98
C ASP A 95 -2.67 17.46 3.96
N LYS A 96 -3.21 16.28 4.27
CA LYS A 96 -2.62 15.34 5.23
C LYS A 96 -1.61 14.40 4.58
N ASP A 97 -0.71 13.87 5.40
CA ASP A 97 0.38 13.00 4.96
C ASP A 97 -0.05 11.53 4.70
N ILE A 98 0.88 10.74 4.17
CA ILE A 98 0.71 9.29 3.96
C ILE A 98 0.36 8.54 5.26
N ASN A 99 0.79 9.00 6.43
CA ASN A 99 0.48 8.35 7.70
C ASN A 99 -0.98 8.57 8.09
N CYS A 100 -1.57 9.71 7.75
CA CYS A 100 -3.00 9.94 7.88
C CYS A 100 -3.80 9.01 6.97
N LEU A 101 -3.37 8.80 5.72
CA LEU A 101 -4.00 7.82 4.81
C LEU A 101 -3.95 6.41 5.42
N LEU A 102 -2.79 5.99 5.93
CA LEU A 102 -2.62 4.69 6.57
C LEU A 102 -3.51 4.51 7.81
N LYS A 103 -3.64 5.54 8.65
CA LYS A 103 -4.54 5.52 9.83
C LYS A 103 -6.01 5.45 9.41
N ALA A 104 -6.40 6.20 8.38
CA ALA A 104 -7.76 6.23 7.87
C ALA A 104 -8.15 4.88 7.23
N LEU A 105 -7.25 4.26 6.46
CA LEU A 105 -7.41 2.90 5.93
C LEU A 105 -7.61 1.87 7.04
N LYS A 106 -6.83 1.92 8.13
CA LYS A 106 -7.00 0.99 9.27
C LYS A 106 -8.36 1.13 9.97
N ARG A 107 -8.95 2.32 9.95
CA ARG A 107 -10.29 2.57 10.54
C ARG A 107 -11.41 2.16 9.57
N ASN A 108 -11.17 2.26 8.26
CA ASN A 108 -12.17 1.95 7.25
C ASN A 108 -12.20 0.45 6.92
N LYS A 109 -13.26 -0.22 7.34
CA LYS A 109 -13.46 -1.66 7.14
C LYS A 109 -14.24 -2.00 5.85
N LYS A 110 -14.53 -1.02 4.99
CA LYS A 110 -15.33 -1.20 3.77
C LYS A 110 -14.44 -1.55 2.59
N ILE A 111 -14.67 -2.75 2.00
CA ILE A 111 -13.98 -3.20 0.79
C ILE A 111 -14.13 -2.19 -0.35
N GLU A 112 -15.35 -1.69 -0.59
CA GLU A 112 -15.64 -0.77 -1.69
C GLU A 112 -14.79 0.49 -1.62
N THR A 113 -14.49 0.97 -0.41
CA THR A 113 -13.58 2.10 -0.23
C THR A 113 -12.14 1.72 -0.57
N CYS A 114 -11.66 0.54 -0.17
CA CYS A 114 -10.34 0.05 -0.58
C CYS A 114 -10.23 -0.10 -2.10
N GLN A 115 -11.29 -0.53 -2.78
CA GLN A 115 -11.32 -0.64 -4.25
C GLN A 115 -11.20 0.73 -4.91
N LYS A 116 -12.00 1.71 -4.48
CA LYS A 116 -11.94 3.09 -5.00
C LYS A 116 -10.55 3.70 -4.83
N ILE A 117 -9.90 3.47 -3.69
CA ILE A 117 -8.54 3.95 -3.44
C ILE A 117 -7.53 3.28 -4.38
N MET A 118 -7.63 1.97 -4.59
CA MET A 118 -6.74 1.29 -5.55
C MET A 118 -6.93 1.79 -6.99
N ASP A 119 -8.17 2.11 -7.37
CA ASP A 119 -8.48 2.68 -8.68
C ASP A 119 -7.93 4.11 -8.80
N GLU A 120 -8.06 4.92 -7.75
CA GLU A 120 -7.54 6.30 -7.69
C GLU A 120 -6.01 6.33 -7.81
N ILE A 121 -5.30 5.50 -7.04
CA ILE A 121 -3.83 5.49 -7.09
C ILE A 121 -3.28 4.82 -8.35
N ALA A 122 -4.12 4.19 -9.17
CA ALA A 122 -3.63 3.29 -10.21
C ALA A 122 -2.75 3.99 -11.23
N GLU A 123 -3.11 5.21 -11.65
CA GLU A 123 -2.40 5.93 -12.69
C GLU A 123 -1.02 6.42 -12.24
N ASP A 124 -0.88 6.75 -10.95
CA ASP A 124 0.29 7.37 -10.35
C ASP A 124 1.15 6.40 -9.52
N PHE A 125 0.73 5.14 -9.42
CA PHE A 125 1.42 4.13 -8.64
C PHE A 125 2.45 3.38 -9.48
N SER A 126 3.58 3.03 -8.88
CA SER A 126 4.44 1.95 -9.38
C SER A 126 5.16 1.20 -8.27
N THR A 127 5.57 -0.04 -8.53
CA THR A 127 6.32 -0.85 -7.56
C THR A 127 7.23 -1.89 -8.23
N ASN A 128 8.22 -2.40 -7.51
CA ASN A 128 8.95 -3.61 -7.92
C ASN A 128 8.51 -4.87 -7.15
N LEU A 129 7.37 -4.80 -6.45
CA LEU A 129 6.87 -5.87 -5.60
C LEU A 129 5.90 -6.79 -6.34
N THR A 130 5.96 -8.08 -6.01
CA THR A 130 4.86 -9.01 -6.30
C THR A 130 3.81 -8.95 -5.19
N ILE A 131 2.58 -9.39 -5.47
CA ILE A 131 1.52 -9.46 -4.46
C ILE A 131 1.93 -10.27 -3.22
N ASN A 132 2.66 -11.38 -3.42
CA ASN A 132 3.12 -12.22 -2.31
C ASN A 132 4.11 -11.48 -1.41
N HIS A 133 5.04 -10.71 -1.99
CA HIS A 133 5.98 -9.90 -1.21
C HIS A 133 5.29 -8.72 -0.52
N PHE A 134 4.41 -8.03 -1.24
CA PHE A 134 3.64 -6.93 -0.68
C PHE A 134 2.85 -7.39 0.56
N ILE A 135 2.13 -8.51 0.45
CA ILE A 135 1.34 -9.08 1.54
C ILE A 135 2.22 -9.52 2.70
N LYS A 136 3.38 -10.12 2.43
CA LYS A 136 4.35 -10.51 3.47
C LYS A 136 4.81 -9.29 4.27
N ILE A 137 5.26 -8.23 3.59
CA ILE A 137 5.79 -7.02 4.24
C ILE A 137 4.69 -6.28 5.00
N VAL A 138 3.53 -6.06 4.37
CA VAL A 138 2.40 -5.38 5.00
C VAL A 138 1.87 -6.20 6.19
N GLY A 139 1.75 -7.51 6.04
CA GLY A 139 1.30 -8.43 7.08
C GLY A 139 2.21 -8.51 8.30
N SER A 140 3.51 -8.26 8.15
CA SER A 140 4.50 -8.27 9.25
C SER A 140 4.72 -6.88 9.87
N LYS A 141 4.76 -5.83 9.06
CA LYS A 141 5.15 -4.48 9.50
C LYS A 141 4.00 -3.54 9.83
N LEU A 142 2.79 -3.80 9.36
CA LEU A 142 1.62 -2.95 9.62
C LEU A 142 0.67 -3.51 10.69
N PHE A 143 0.72 -4.82 10.96
CA PHE A 143 -0.20 -5.55 11.85
C PHE A 143 0.54 -6.47 12.84
#